data_AF-A0A959E2E4-F1
#
_entry.id   AF-A0A959E2E4-F1
#
_cell.length_a   1.000
_cell.length_b   1.000
_cell.length_c   1.000
_cell.angle_alpha   90.00
_cell.angle_beta   90.00
_cell.angle_gamma   90.00
#
_symmetry.space_group_name_H-M   'P 1'
#
loop_
_entity.id
_entity.type
_entity.pdbx_description
1 polymer ?
#
loop_
_entity_poly.entity_id
_entity_poly.type
_entity_poly.pdbx_seq_one_letter_code
_entity_poly.pdbx_strand_id
1 'polypeptide(L)' 'MAHLFVNLFYLYLGAGLAAALFLLFGGQVEKIDPAMKGASWKVRLLLVPGATLLWVVLLARLIKSRQHGS' A
#
# COMPACT_ATOMS: atom_id res chain seq x y z
N MET A 1 -4.52 29.48 5.86
CA MET A 1 -4.60 28.22 6.64
C MET A 1 -5.11 27.04 5.82
N ALA A 2 -6.18 27.16 5.03
CA ALA A 2 -6.74 26.05 4.22
C ALA A 2 -5.75 25.37 3.26
N HIS A 3 -4.84 26.13 2.64
CA HIS A 3 -3.85 25.59 1.69
C HIS A 3 -2.91 24.55 2.30
N LEU A 4 -2.63 24.65 3.60
CA LEU A 4 -1.71 23.73 4.29
C LEU A 4 -2.32 22.34 4.45
N PHE A 5 -3.61 22.27 4.77
CA PHE A 5 -4.38 21.03 4.82
C PHE A 5 -4.49 20.36 3.45
N VAL A 6 -4.72 21.15 2.41
CA VAL A 6 -4.81 20.65 1.02
C VAL A 6 -3.46 20.11 0.56
N ASN A 7 -2.34 20.80 0.86
CA ASN A 7 -1.01 20.30 0.54
C ASN A 7 -0.68 19.01 1.29
N LEU A 8 -0.99 18.92 2.59
CA LEU A 8 -0.81 17.67 3.34
C LEU A 8 -1.64 16.53 2.75
N PHE A 9 -2.86 16.81 2.33
CA PHE A 9 -3.74 15.82 1.71
C PHE A 9 -3.17 15.31 0.38
N TYR A 10 -2.68 16.19 -0.49
CA TYR A 10 -2.02 15.80 -1.72
C TYR A 10 -0.72 15.02 -1.47
N LEU A 11 0.07 15.43 -0.46
CA LEU A 11 1.28 14.72 -0.07
C LEU A 11 0.95 13.31 0.43
N TYR A 12 -0.11 13.17 1.24
CA TYR A 12 -0.60 11.90 1.75
C TYR A 12 -1.07 10.98 0.61
N LEU A 13 -1.85 11.52 -0.34
CA LEU A 13 -2.30 10.77 -1.52
C LEU A 13 -1.12 10.37 -2.42
N GLY A 14 -0.17 11.27 -2.63
CA GLY A 14 1.04 10.99 -3.43
C GLY A 14 1.90 9.89 -2.80
N ALA A 15 2.11 9.94 -1.49
CA ALA A 15 2.80 8.89 -0.73
C ALA A 15 2.03 7.55 -0.80
N GLY A 16 0.70 7.60 -0.69
CA GLY A 16 -0.14 6.41 -0.85
C GLY A 16 -0.02 5.78 -2.23
N LEU A 17 0.01 6.59 -3.29
CA LEU A 17 0.17 6.11 -4.66
C LEU A 17 1.54 5.47 -4.86
N ALA A 18 2.61 6.11 -4.36
CA ALA A 18 3.96 5.58 -4.41
C ALA A 18 4.07 4.24 -3.66
N ALA A 19 3.45 4.14 -2.47
CA ALA A 19 3.38 2.90 -1.71
C ALA A 19 2.61 1.80 -2.45
N ALA A 20 1.48 2.14 -3.08
CA ALA A 20 0.69 1.19 -3.86
C ALA A 20 1.48 0.65 -5.07
N LEU A 21 2.19 1.52 -5.79
CA LEU A 21 3.10 1.12 -6.87
C LEU A 21 4.24 0.25 -6.33
N PHE A 22 4.84 0.62 -5.20
CA PHE A 22 5.88 -0.19 -4.55
C PHE A 22 5.37 -1.58 -4.18
N LEU A 23 4.16 -1.70 -3.65
CA LEU A 23 3.54 -3.00 -3.34
C LEU A 23 3.30 -3.84 -4.59
N LEU A 24 2.79 -3.21 -5.66
CA LEU A 24 2.54 -3.84 -6.95
C LEU A 24 3.83 -4.38 -7.60
N PHE A 25 4.83 -3.52 -7.79
CA PHE A 25 6.08 -3.87 -8.48
C PHE A 25 7.02 -4.70 -7.60
N GLY A 26 7.00 -4.48 -6.28
CA GLY A 26 7.82 -5.23 -5.33
C GLY A 26 7.26 -6.61 -4.96
N GLY A 27 6.10 -7.01 -5.48
CA GLY A 27 5.47 -8.30 -5.18
C GLY A 27 5.07 -8.47 -3.71
N GLN A 28 5.12 -7.40 -2.92
CA GLN A 28 4.85 -7.44 -1.47
C GLN A 28 3.37 -7.68 -1.16
N VAL A 29 2.48 -7.53 -2.13
CA VAL A 29 1.05 -7.83 -1.99
C VAL A 29 0.84 -9.26 -1.45
N GLU A 30 1.65 -10.22 -1.90
CA GLU A 30 1.59 -11.62 -1.45
C GLU A 30 2.06 -11.82 0.00
N LYS A 31 2.87 -10.90 0.52
CA LYS A 31 3.33 -10.92 1.93
C LYS A 31 2.32 -10.31 2.88
N ILE A 32 1.49 -9.39 2.39
CA ILE A 32 0.44 -8.74 3.17
C ILE A 32 -0.78 -9.67 3.28
N ASP A 33 -1.13 -10.31 2.17
CA ASP A 33 -2.23 -11.25 2.10
C ASP A 33 -1.83 -12.50 1.30
N PRO A 34 -1.69 -13.68 1.96
CA PRO A 34 -1.40 -14.91 1.27
C PRO A 34 -2.48 -15.33 0.26
N ALA A 35 -3.72 -14.80 0.37
CA ALA A 35 -4.77 -15.00 -0.65
C ALA A 35 -4.43 -14.35 -2.00
N MET A 36 -3.45 -13.45 -2.03
CA MET A 36 -2.97 -12.80 -3.25
C MET A 36 -1.89 -13.59 -3.99
N LYS A 37 -1.40 -14.68 -3.39
CA LYS A 37 -0.40 -15.54 -4.01
C LYS A 37 -1.01 -16.25 -5.21
N GLY A 38 -0.55 -15.90 -6.41
CA GLY A 38 -1.10 -16.41 -7.68
C GLY A 38 -2.29 -15.60 -8.24
N ALA A 39 -2.67 -14.48 -7.61
CA ALA A 39 -3.73 -13.62 -8.14
C ALA A 39 -3.31 -12.95 -9.45
N SER A 40 -4.26 -12.88 -10.40
CA SER A 40 -4.03 -12.26 -11.72
C SER A 40 -3.70 -10.76 -11.61
N TRP A 41 -2.96 -10.21 -12.58
CA TRP A 41 -2.53 -8.80 -12.59
C TRP A 41 -3.69 -7.80 -12.41
N LYS A 42 -4.88 -8.14 -12.93
CA LYS A 42 -6.11 -7.33 -12.76
C LYS A 42 -6.55 -7.22 -11.29
N VAL A 43 -6.43 -8.30 -10.52
CA VAL A 43 -6.79 -8.32 -9.09
C VAL A 43 -5.79 -7.51 -8.29
N ARG A 44 -4.50 -7.61 -8.63
CA ARG A 44 -3.45 -6.77 -8.02
C ARG A 44 -3.68 -5.28 -8.30
N LEU A 45 -4.12 -4.93 -9.51
CA LEU A 45 -4.47 -3.56 -9.88
C LEU A 45 -5.68 -3.04 -9.09
N LEU A 46 -6.67 -3.90 -8.84
CA LEU A 46 -7.83 -3.56 -8.00
C LEU A 46 -7.43 -3.23 -6.56
N LEU A 47 -6.27 -3.71 -6.11
CA LEU A 47 -5.74 -3.38 -4.79
C LEU A 47 -5.09 -2.01 -4.71
N VAL A 48 -4.68 -1.41 -5.82
CA VAL A 48 -4.03 -0.08 -5.85
C VAL A 48 -4.87 1.01 -5.18
N PRO A 49 -6.17 1.18 -5.48
CA PRO A 49 -6.96 2.21 -4.82
C PRO A 49 -7.08 1.97 -3.31
N GLY A 50 -7.30 0.70 -2.90
CA GLY A 50 -7.33 0.34 -1.48
C GLY A 50 -5.98 0.55 -0.80
N ALA A 51 -4.89 0.21 -1.49
CA ALA A 51 -3.53 0.37 -1.00
C ALA A 51 -3.10 1.82 -0.90
N THR A 52 -3.58 2.67 -1.81
CA THR A 52 -3.34 4.12 -1.79
C THR A 52 -4.05 4.76 -0.59
N LEU A 53 -5.27 4.33 -0.27
CA LEU A 53 -6.03 4.82 0.90
C LEU A 53 -5.44 4.33 2.23
N LEU A 54 -5.13 3.04 2.30
CA LEU A 54 -4.67 2.36 3.53
C LEU A 54 -3.15 2.17 3.59
N TRP A 55 -2.38 2.95 2.84
CA TRP A 55 -0.94 2.75 2.69
C TRP A 55 -0.20 2.72 4.04
N VAL A 56 -0.53 3.62 4.97
CA VAL A 56 0.05 3.67 6.32
C VAL A 56 -0.19 2.36 7.07
N VAL A 57 -1.41 1.83 7.03
CA VAL A 57 -1.78 0.57 7.70
C VAL A 57 -1.10 -0.62 7.04
N LEU A 58 -1.04 -0.64 5.71
CA LEU A 58 -0.39 -1.72 4.95
C LEU A 58 1.11 -1.76 5.18
N LEU A 59 1.78 -0.60 5.22
CA LEU A 59 3.19 -0.50 5.57
C LEU A 59 3.45 -0.95 7.00
N ALA A 60 2.65 -0.49 7.97
CA ALA A 60 2.75 -0.94 9.36
C ALA A 60 2.57 -2.46 9.48
N ARG A 61 1.61 -3.03 8.74
CA ARG A 61 1.36 -4.48 8.68
C ARG A 61 2.51 -5.23 8.01
N LEU A 62 3.10 -4.68 6.95
CA LEU A 62 4.28 -5.24 6.28
C LEU A 62 5.49 -5.31 7.23
N ILE A 63 5.74 -4.24 7.98
CA ILE A 63 6.81 -4.19 9.00
C ILE A 63 6.53 -5.20 10.12
N LYS A 64 5.29 -5.28 10.62
CA LYS A 64 4.90 -6.24 11.66
C LYS A 64 5.01 -7.69 11.19
N SER A 65 4.62 -7.98 9.95
CA SER A 65 4.73 -9.30 9.34
C SER A 65 6.20 -9.75 9.18
N ARG A 66 7.13 -8.81 8.95
CA ARG A 66 8.57 -9.08 8.96
C ARG A 66 9.11 -9.41 10.36
N GLN A 67 8.52 -8.87 11.43
CA GLN A 67 8.99 -9.08 12.80
C GLN A 67 8.56 -10.41 13.45
N HIS A 68 7.47 -11.03 12.99
CA HIS A 68 7.01 -12.35 13.49
C HIS A 68 7.61 -13.54 12.73
N GLY A 69 8.55 -13.30 11.81
CA GLY A 69 9.24 -14.34 11.04
C GLY A 69 10.69 -14.58 11.47
N SER A 70 11.04 -14.28 12.73
CA SER A 70 12.34 -14.59 13.35
C SER A 70 12.21 -15.76 14.31
#